data_AF-A0AAD5DHU8-F1
#
_entry.id   AF-A0AAD5DHU8-F1
#
_cell.length_a   1.000
_cell.length_b   1.000
_cell.length_c   1.000
_cell.angle_alpha   90.00
_cell.angle_beta   90.00
_cell.angle_gamma   90.00
#
_symmetry.space_group_name_H-M   'P 1'
#
loop_
_entity.id
_entity.type
_entity.pdbx_description
1 polymer ?
#
loop_
_entity_poly.entity_id
_entity_poly.type
_entity_poly.pdbx_seq_one_letter_code
_entity_poly.pdbx_strand_id
1 'polypeptide(L)'
;MPEASRAQIEALEAKLGYSFKNRYLLRLALVHSSAAPTTCNNIMAWVGDAAMYIVMTEEVGAKLGYIPVGQLSEVRKTLIGRAMCERYANHLGLPQYLVLGKSIMVQHNGKVSANMAAEMFEAVMGAIYLDSDLEAVRRCYLAHFPLPDDPLTLLKPDGTGGIPAFSSSPAADNPWE
;
A
#
# COMPACT_ATOMS: atom_id res chain seq x y z
N MET A 1 -16.46 -18.30 -0.41
CA MET A 1 -15.07 -17.86 -0.67
C MET A 1 -14.27 -18.19 0.59
N PRO A 2 -12.98 -18.58 0.55
CA PRO A 2 -12.22 -18.71 1.79
C PRO A 2 -12.10 -17.32 2.41
N GLU A 3 -12.99 -17.04 3.35
CA GLU A 3 -13.07 -15.77 4.04
C GLU A 3 -12.00 -15.78 5.13
N ALA A 4 -11.11 -14.80 5.11
CA ALA A 4 -10.22 -14.55 6.25
C ALA A 4 -11.07 -14.55 7.53
N SER A 5 -10.64 -15.32 8.54
CA SER A 5 -11.37 -15.42 9.79
C SER A 5 -11.49 -14.05 10.45
N ARG A 6 -12.46 -13.89 11.35
CA ARG A 6 -12.61 -12.64 12.11
C ARG A 6 -11.29 -12.22 12.79
N ALA A 7 -10.60 -13.17 13.41
CA ALA A 7 -9.31 -12.92 14.06
C ALA A 7 -8.21 -12.51 13.06
N GLN A 8 -8.20 -13.09 11.85
CA GLN A 8 -7.26 -12.69 10.79
C GLN A 8 -7.51 -11.25 10.32
N ILE A 9 -8.77 -10.86 10.17
CA ILE A 9 -9.14 -9.49 9.83
C ILE A 9 -8.75 -8.52 10.94
N GLU A 10 -9.08 -8.81 12.19
CA GLU A 10 -8.73 -7.96 13.35
C GLU A 10 -7.21 -7.81 13.50
N ALA A 11 -6.44 -8.88 13.28
CA ALA A 11 -4.99 -8.81 13.27
C ALA A 11 -4.44 -7.96 12.12
N LEU A 12 -5.07 -8.00 10.95
CA LEU A 12 -4.67 -7.17 9.82
C LEU A 12 -5.04 -5.69 10.04
N GLU A 13 -6.23 -5.40 10.58
CA GLU A 13 -6.64 -4.05 11.01
C GLU A 13 -5.62 -3.45 11.99
N ALA A 14 -5.19 -4.24 13.00
CA ALA A 14 -4.17 -3.83 13.96
C ALA A 14 -2.83 -3.54 13.29
N LYS A 15 -2.38 -4.39 12.36
CA LYS A 15 -1.14 -4.15 11.60
C LYS A 15 -1.19 -2.90 10.74
N LEU A 16 -2.34 -2.60 10.15
CA LEU A 16 -2.55 -1.41 9.32
C LEU A 16 -2.70 -0.12 10.15
N GLY A 17 -2.91 -0.23 11.46
CA GLY A 17 -3.30 0.91 12.30
C GLY A 17 -4.67 1.50 11.91
N TYR A 18 -5.54 0.71 11.28
CA TYR A 18 -6.85 1.16 10.80
C TYR A 18 -7.92 0.11 11.05
N SER A 19 -9.01 0.49 11.72
CA SER A 19 -10.19 -0.35 11.96
C SER A 19 -11.28 -0.02 10.94
N PHE A 20 -11.70 -1.00 10.15
CA PHE A 20 -12.70 -0.79 9.10
C PHE A 20 -14.11 -0.71 9.68
N LYS A 21 -14.87 0.31 9.26
CA LYS A 21 -16.32 0.38 9.50
C LYS A 21 -17.02 -0.70 8.67
N ASN A 22 -16.60 -0.85 7.41
CA ASN A 22 -17.07 -1.88 6.49
C ASN A 22 -15.94 -2.87 6.13
N ARG A 23 -15.81 -3.93 6.93
CA ARG A 23 -14.83 -5.00 6.72
C ARG A 23 -15.00 -5.77 5.41
N TYR A 24 -16.13 -5.63 4.71
CA TYR A 24 -16.27 -6.17 3.36
C TYR A 24 -15.26 -5.54 2.39
N LEU A 25 -14.95 -4.25 2.56
CA LEU A 25 -13.98 -3.55 1.71
C LEU A 25 -12.60 -4.18 1.84
N LEU A 26 -12.13 -4.40 3.08
CA LEU A 26 -10.88 -5.09 3.32
C LEU A 26 -10.90 -6.49 2.73
N ARG A 27 -11.96 -7.28 2.96
CA ARG A 27 -12.06 -8.65 2.40
C ARG A 27 -11.95 -8.65 0.88
N LEU A 28 -12.59 -7.72 0.19
CA LEU A 28 -12.57 -7.61 -1.26
C LEU A 28 -11.17 -7.22 -1.79
N ALA A 29 -10.45 -6.35 -1.06
CA ALA A 29 -9.06 -6.01 -1.39
C ALA A 29 -8.10 -7.22 -1.32
N LEU A 30 -8.46 -8.27 -0.59
CA LEU A 30 -7.67 -9.50 -0.45
C LEU A 30 -8.01 -10.56 -1.51
N VAL A 31 -8.88 -10.28 -2.49
CA VAL A 31 -9.30 -11.24 -3.53
C VAL A 31 -8.72 -10.83 -4.87
N HIS A 32 -7.82 -11.64 -5.43
CA HIS A 32 -7.27 -11.39 -6.75
C HIS A 32 -8.28 -11.76 -7.85
N SER A 33 -8.22 -11.08 -8.99
CA SER A 33 -9.09 -11.32 -10.16
C SER A 33 -9.12 -12.77 -10.65
N SER A 34 -8.04 -13.53 -10.46
CA SER A 34 -7.99 -14.96 -10.79
C SER A 34 -8.86 -15.85 -9.92
N ALA A 35 -9.17 -15.43 -8.68
CA ALA A 35 -10.09 -16.13 -7.80
C ALA A 35 -11.54 -15.77 -8.11
N ALA A 36 -11.80 -14.51 -8.44
CA ALA A 36 -13.12 -13.99 -8.76
C ALA A 36 -13.00 -12.82 -9.78
N PRO A 37 -13.41 -12.99 -11.04
CA PRO A 37 -13.19 -11.96 -12.06
C PRO A 37 -13.90 -10.63 -11.80
N THR A 38 -15.08 -10.64 -11.16
CA THR A 38 -15.94 -9.46 -10.98
C THR A 38 -16.00 -8.96 -9.53
N THR A 39 -15.66 -9.81 -8.55
CA THR A 39 -15.64 -9.48 -7.13
C THR A 39 -14.22 -9.63 -6.58
N CYS A 40 -13.33 -8.78 -7.09
CA CYS A 40 -11.91 -8.74 -6.74
C CYS A 40 -11.41 -7.34 -6.39
N ASN A 41 -10.13 -7.29 -6.04
CA ASN A 41 -9.33 -6.14 -5.66
C ASN A 41 -9.11 -5.11 -6.78
N ASN A 42 -9.33 -5.43 -8.07
CA ASN A 42 -8.97 -4.54 -9.19
C ASN A 42 -9.50 -3.11 -9.07
N ILE A 43 -10.79 -2.92 -8.74
CA ILE A 43 -11.37 -1.57 -8.60
C ILE A 43 -10.75 -0.85 -7.40
N MET A 44 -10.51 -1.57 -6.31
CA MET A 44 -9.87 -0.99 -5.12
C MET A 44 -8.43 -0.61 -5.39
N ALA A 45 -7.67 -1.45 -6.12
CA ALA A 45 -6.30 -1.14 -6.50
C ALA A 45 -6.24 0.13 -7.34
N TRP A 46 -7.14 0.23 -8.34
CA TRP A 46 -7.25 1.42 -9.17
C TRP A 46 -7.60 2.69 -8.36
N VAL A 47 -8.53 2.60 -7.41
CA VAL A 47 -8.86 3.71 -6.50
C VAL A 47 -7.70 4.06 -5.56
N GLY A 48 -7.01 3.04 -5.04
CA GLY A 48 -5.91 3.19 -4.09
C GLY A 48 -4.67 3.81 -4.72
N ASP A 49 -4.33 3.46 -5.96
CA ASP A 49 -3.28 4.12 -6.73
C ASP A 49 -3.53 5.63 -6.84
N ALA A 50 -4.75 6.03 -7.21
CA ALA A 50 -5.13 7.44 -7.27
C ALA A 50 -5.09 8.15 -5.90
N ALA A 51 -5.57 7.49 -4.84
CA ALA A 51 -5.53 8.04 -3.49
C ALA A 51 -4.08 8.25 -3.00
N MET A 52 -3.22 7.24 -3.15
CA MET A 52 -1.80 7.34 -2.81
C MET A 52 -1.08 8.40 -3.66
N TYR A 53 -1.45 8.53 -4.93
CA TYR A 53 -0.92 9.56 -5.81
C TYR A 53 -1.18 10.96 -5.27
N ILE A 54 -2.41 11.25 -4.83
CA ILE A 54 -2.77 12.55 -4.27
C ILE A 54 -2.01 12.77 -2.96
N VAL A 55 -2.10 11.83 -2.02
CA VAL A 55 -1.42 11.91 -0.71
C VAL A 55 0.07 12.18 -0.89
N MET A 56 0.75 11.40 -1.73
CA MET A 56 2.19 11.52 -1.90
C MET A 56 2.59 12.76 -2.70
N THR A 57 1.73 13.26 -3.58
CA THR A 57 1.96 14.55 -4.25
C THR A 57 1.97 15.70 -3.25
N GLU A 58 1.05 15.69 -2.29
CA GLU A 58 0.98 16.71 -1.24
C GLU A 58 2.17 16.62 -0.29
N GLU A 59 2.54 15.42 0.17
CA GLU A 59 3.69 15.21 1.05
C GLU A 59 5.01 15.65 0.41
N VAL A 60 5.28 15.18 -0.81
CA VAL A 60 6.52 15.52 -1.52
C VAL A 60 6.56 17.01 -1.86
N GLY A 61 5.43 17.58 -2.30
CA GLY A 61 5.32 19.01 -2.61
C GLY A 61 5.54 19.90 -1.38
N ALA A 62 4.97 19.53 -0.24
CA ALA A 62 5.16 20.26 1.01
C ALA A 62 6.61 20.18 1.53
N LYS A 63 7.26 19.01 1.39
CA LYS A 63 8.62 18.78 1.88
C LYS A 63 9.71 19.42 1.00
N LEU A 64 9.55 19.36 -0.32
CA LEU A 64 10.59 19.82 -1.27
C LEU A 64 10.35 21.23 -1.84
N GLY A 65 9.12 21.75 -1.77
CA GLY A 65 8.81 23.11 -2.24
C GLY A 65 9.06 23.32 -3.74
N TYR A 66 9.76 24.40 -4.08
CA TYR A 66 9.89 24.92 -5.45
C TYR A 66 11.06 24.31 -6.25
N ILE A 67 11.03 22.99 -6.46
CA ILE A 67 11.95 22.28 -7.37
C ILE A 67 11.24 21.90 -8.68
N PRO A 68 11.95 21.47 -9.74
CA PRO A 68 11.32 21.07 -11.00
C PRO A 68 10.30 19.95 -10.80
N VAL A 69 9.11 20.09 -11.42
CA VAL A 69 8.01 19.09 -11.35
C VAL A 69 8.44 17.70 -11.79
N GLY A 70 9.41 17.61 -12.71
CA GLY A 70 10.02 16.34 -13.10
C GLY A 70 10.67 15.61 -11.92
N GLN A 71 11.44 16.32 -11.08
CA GLN A 71 12.07 15.74 -9.90
C GLN A 71 11.04 15.35 -8.83
N LEU A 72 10.04 16.21 -8.57
CA LEU A 72 8.91 15.88 -7.69
C LEU A 72 8.21 14.59 -8.13
N SER A 73 8.01 14.45 -9.44
CA SER A 73 7.35 13.28 -10.04
C SER A 73 8.17 12.01 -9.89
N GLU A 74 9.50 12.07 -10.05
CA GLU A 74 10.38 10.90 -9.85
C GLU A 74 10.51 10.48 -8.38
N VAL A 75 10.61 11.45 -7.45
CA VAL A 75 10.56 11.16 -6.01
C VAL A 75 9.24 10.47 -5.65
N ARG A 76 8.10 11.04 -6.08
CA ARG A 76 6.79 10.42 -5.87
C ARG A 76 6.71 9.02 -6.45
N LYS A 77 7.10 8.81 -7.71
CA LYS A 77 7.11 7.47 -8.34
C LYS A 77 7.95 6.47 -7.55
N THR A 78 9.04 6.90 -6.93
CA THR A 78 9.87 6.03 -6.10
C THR A 78 9.15 5.61 -4.83
N LEU A 79 8.35 6.52 -4.25
CA LEU A 79 7.58 6.28 -3.05
C LEU A 79 6.32 5.45 -3.31
N ILE A 80 5.58 5.66 -4.39
CA ILE A 80 4.31 4.92 -4.63
C ILE A 80 4.37 3.95 -5.80
N GLY A 81 5.56 3.75 -6.37
CA GLY A 81 5.73 2.82 -7.48
C GLY A 81 5.60 1.37 -7.05
N ARG A 82 5.38 0.50 -8.04
CA ARG A 82 5.17 -0.95 -7.85
C ARG A 82 6.16 -1.61 -6.88
N ALA A 83 7.46 -1.31 -7.04
CA ALA A 83 8.50 -1.91 -6.19
C ALA A 83 8.36 -1.49 -4.73
N MET A 84 7.86 -0.28 -4.47
CA MET A 84 7.52 0.14 -3.11
C MET A 84 6.26 -0.56 -2.61
N CYS A 85 5.19 -0.55 -3.40
CA CYS A 85 3.94 -1.20 -3.03
C CYS A 85 4.14 -2.69 -2.70
N GLU A 86 4.94 -3.40 -3.48
CA GLU A 86 5.36 -4.78 -3.18
C GLU A 86 6.07 -4.88 -1.82
N ARG A 87 7.02 -3.99 -1.56
CA ARG A 87 7.75 -4.01 -0.29
C ARG A 87 6.84 -3.76 0.90
N TYR A 88 5.93 -2.79 0.80
CA TYR A 88 4.94 -2.53 1.83
C TYR A 88 4.02 -3.74 2.06
N ALA A 89 3.55 -4.36 0.99
CA ALA A 89 2.76 -5.58 1.08
C ALA A 89 3.50 -6.67 1.86
N ASN A 90 4.78 -6.90 1.54
CA ASN A 90 5.61 -7.88 2.23
C ASN A 90 5.90 -7.51 3.69
N HIS A 91 6.16 -6.24 3.98
CA HIS A 91 6.39 -5.74 5.35
C HIS A 91 5.17 -5.97 6.26
N LEU A 92 3.97 -5.71 5.74
CA LEU A 92 2.72 -5.95 6.45
C LEU A 92 2.32 -7.44 6.48
N GLY A 93 3.00 -8.28 5.68
CA GLY A 93 2.63 -9.67 5.48
C GLY A 93 1.29 -9.83 4.76
N LEU A 94 0.92 -8.91 3.87
CA LEU A 94 -0.31 -9.01 3.08
C LEU A 94 -0.39 -10.29 2.24
N PRO A 95 0.68 -10.76 1.56
CA PRO A 95 0.58 -11.91 0.65
C PRO A 95 -0.03 -13.18 1.24
N GLN A 96 0.13 -13.41 2.55
CA GLN A 96 -0.44 -14.59 3.23
C GLN A 96 -1.98 -14.57 3.34
N TYR A 97 -2.60 -13.41 3.11
CA TYR A 97 -4.06 -13.23 3.12
C TYR A 97 -4.66 -13.25 1.70
N LEU A 98 -3.85 -13.22 0.65
CA LEU A 98 -4.33 -13.11 -0.73
C LEU A 98 -5.06 -14.38 -1.19
N VAL A 99 -6.28 -14.22 -1.65
CA VAL A 99 -7.08 -15.30 -2.24
C VAL A 99 -6.80 -15.37 -3.74
N LEU A 100 -6.25 -16.50 -4.18
CA LEU A 100 -5.90 -16.79 -5.57
C LEU A 100 -6.77 -17.91 -6.15
N GLY A 101 -7.08 -17.82 -7.45
CA GLY A 101 -7.67 -18.93 -8.19
C GLY A 101 -6.71 -20.11 -8.32
N LYS A 102 -7.25 -21.34 -8.37
CA LYS A 102 -6.46 -22.58 -8.40
C LYS A 102 -5.39 -22.58 -9.50
N SER A 103 -5.73 -22.14 -10.71
CA SER A 103 -4.80 -22.14 -11.85
C SER A 103 -3.59 -21.23 -11.61
N ILE A 104 -3.82 -20.02 -11.10
CA ILE A 104 -2.74 -19.08 -10.78
C ILE A 104 -1.89 -19.58 -9.61
N MET A 105 -2.52 -20.18 -8.60
CA MET A 105 -1.79 -20.79 -7.48
C MET A 105 -0.84 -21.88 -7.96
N VAL A 106 -1.26 -22.74 -8.89
CA VAL A 106 -0.39 -23.77 -9.50
C VAL A 106 0.73 -23.12 -10.32
N GLN A 107 0.39 -22.15 -11.19
CA GLN A 107 1.35 -21.47 -12.07
C GLN A 107 2.50 -20.80 -11.30
N HIS A 108 2.20 -20.20 -10.14
CA HIS A 108 3.20 -19.54 -9.29
C HIS A 108 3.73 -20.45 -8.18
N ASN A 109 3.45 -21.76 -8.25
CA ASN A 109 3.90 -22.74 -7.26
C ASN A 109 3.56 -22.36 -5.81
N GLY A 110 2.33 -21.84 -5.62
CA GLY A 110 1.78 -21.38 -4.35
C GLY A 110 2.26 -20.00 -3.90
N LYS A 111 3.14 -19.33 -4.65
CA LYS A 111 3.71 -18.03 -4.26
C LYS A 111 2.91 -16.87 -4.83
N VAL A 112 2.89 -15.76 -4.08
CA VAL A 112 2.38 -14.47 -4.58
C VAL A 112 3.50 -13.76 -5.33
N SER A 113 3.21 -13.26 -6.53
CA SER A 113 4.18 -12.49 -7.32
C SER A 113 4.33 -11.05 -6.83
N ALA A 114 5.43 -10.40 -7.18
CA ALA A 114 5.67 -8.96 -6.94
C ALA A 114 4.49 -8.07 -7.39
N ASN A 115 3.99 -8.30 -8.61
CA ASN A 115 2.87 -7.54 -9.16
C ASN A 115 1.59 -7.73 -8.32
N MET A 116 1.28 -8.96 -7.93
CA MET A 116 0.10 -9.26 -7.11
C MET A 116 0.22 -8.64 -5.71
N ALA A 117 1.41 -8.67 -5.11
CA ALA A 117 1.65 -8.05 -3.82
C ALA A 117 1.48 -6.52 -3.89
N ALA A 118 2.03 -5.89 -4.93
CA ALA A 118 1.89 -4.45 -5.15
C ALA A 118 0.42 -4.03 -5.35
N GLU A 119 -0.29 -4.72 -6.25
CA GLU A 119 -1.72 -4.48 -6.52
C GLU A 119 -2.59 -4.70 -5.27
N MET A 120 -2.27 -5.73 -4.47
CA MET A 120 -2.94 -5.98 -3.20
C MET A 120 -2.75 -4.84 -2.20
N PHE A 121 -1.55 -4.27 -2.11
CA PHE A 121 -1.30 -3.11 -1.26
C PHE A 121 -2.07 -1.88 -1.72
N GLU A 122 -2.04 -1.58 -3.03
CA GLU A 122 -2.88 -0.54 -3.63
C GLU A 122 -4.36 -0.76 -3.29
N ALA A 123 -4.85 -2.00 -3.39
CA ALA A 123 -6.23 -2.32 -3.06
C ALA A 123 -6.58 -2.11 -1.58
N VAL A 124 -5.66 -2.40 -0.66
CA VAL A 124 -5.89 -2.12 0.76
C VAL A 124 -5.96 -0.61 1.01
N MET A 125 -5.10 0.19 0.38
CA MET A 125 -5.18 1.65 0.47
C MET A 125 -6.48 2.18 -0.13
N GLY A 126 -6.92 1.62 -1.26
CA GLY A 126 -8.22 1.94 -1.85
C GLY A 126 -9.39 1.56 -0.95
N ALA A 127 -9.32 0.42 -0.26
CA ALA A 127 -10.33 0.01 0.70
C ALA A 127 -10.40 0.99 1.89
N ILE A 128 -9.25 1.44 2.42
CA ILE A 128 -9.20 2.46 3.49
C ILE A 128 -9.84 3.77 3.01
N TYR A 129 -9.50 4.22 1.81
CA TYR A 129 -10.06 5.43 1.22
C TYR A 129 -11.59 5.34 1.08
N LEU A 130 -12.11 4.21 0.56
CA LEU A 130 -13.55 4.00 0.38
C LEU A 130 -14.31 3.88 1.71
N ASP A 131 -13.64 3.46 2.79
CA ASP A 131 -14.22 3.36 4.13
C ASP A 131 -14.15 4.68 4.93
N SER A 132 -13.23 5.58 4.55
CA SER A 132 -13.04 6.89 5.19
C SER A 132 -12.69 8.00 4.18
N ASP A 133 -11.40 8.36 4.07
CA ASP A 133 -10.92 9.57 3.41
C ASP A 133 -9.41 9.49 3.09
N LEU A 134 -8.88 10.52 2.42
CA LEU A 134 -7.44 10.62 2.07
C LEU A 134 -6.54 10.72 3.30
N GLU A 135 -7.02 11.28 4.41
CA GLU A 135 -6.20 11.46 5.61
C GLU A 135 -5.99 10.12 6.33
N ALA A 136 -6.97 9.22 6.30
CA ALA A 136 -6.80 7.84 6.74
C ALA A 136 -5.73 7.09 5.91
N VAL A 137 -5.72 7.28 4.59
CA VAL A 137 -4.67 6.73 3.71
C VAL A 137 -3.30 7.30 4.07
N ARG A 138 -3.21 8.63 4.25
CA ARG A 138 -1.97 9.32 4.65
C ARG A 138 -1.41 8.76 5.95
N ARG A 139 -2.24 8.69 7.00
CA ARG A 139 -1.82 8.16 8.31
C ARG A 139 -1.33 6.73 8.22
N CYS A 140 -2.08 5.85 7.56
CA CYS A 140 -1.70 4.45 7.40
C CYS A 140 -0.38 4.31 6.63
N TYR A 141 -0.27 4.97 5.48
CA TYR A 141 0.91 4.89 4.65
C TYR A 141 2.16 5.41 5.39
N LEU A 142 2.09 6.63 5.95
CA LEU A 142 3.24 7.28 6.60
C LEU A 142 3.65 6.65 7.93
N ALA A 143 2.74 5.96 8.63
CA ALA A 143 3.08 5.18 9.82
C ALA A 143 4.01 3.99 9.46
N HIS A 144 3.91 3.46 8.25
CA HIS A 144 4.66 2.29 7.80
C HIS A 144 5.87 2.62 6.95
N PHE A 145 5.84 3.69 6.13
CA PHE A 145 7.02 4.53 6.12
C PHE A 145 6.87 6.04 5.92
N PRO A 146 7.55 6.79 6.81
CA PRO A 146 7.64 8.22 6.71
C PRO A 146 8.52 8.63 5.53
N LEU A 147 8.31 9.86 5.06
CA LEU A 147 9.25 10.48 4.13
C LEU A 147 10.62 10.62 4.80
N PRO A 148 11.72 10.39 4.07
CA PRO A 148 13.05 10.73 4.57
C PRO A 148 13.17 12.24 4.81
N ASP A 149 14.12 12.63 5.66
CA ASP A 149 14.38 14.04 5.95
C ASP A 149 14.67 14.85 4.68
N ASP A 150 15.42 14.26 3.76
CA ASP A 150 15.63 14.78 2.41
C ASP A 150 15.15 13.76 1.35
N PRO A 151 13.95 13.95 0.78
CA PRO A 151 13.43 13.09 -0.29
C PRO A 151 14.21 13.12 -1.60
N LEU A 152 15.10 14.09 -1.83
CA LEU A 152 15.96 14.08 -3.02
C LEU A 152 17.01 12.97 -2.98
N THR A 153 17.34 12.46 -1.79
CA THR A 153 18.19 11.27 -1.63
C THR A 153 17.62 10.03 -2.31
N LEU A 154 16.32 10.05 -2.63
CA LEU A 154 15.66 8.96 -3.33
C LEU A 154 15.98 8.97 -4.82
N LEU A 155 16.49 10.05 -5.39
CA LEU A 155 16.89 10.12 -6.79
C LEU A 155 18.32 9.57 -6.95
N LYS A 156 18.53 8.58 -7.81
CA LYS A 156 19.90 8.24 -8.27
C LYS A 156 20.36 9.25 -9.33
N PRO A 157 21.68 9.31 -9.64
CA PRO A 157 22.23 10.20 -10.66
C PRO A 157 21.63 10.02 -12.06
N ASP A 158 21.06 8.85 -12.37
CA ASP A 158 20.43 8.51 -13.65
C ASP A 158 18.91 8.84 -13.69
N GLY A 159 18.37 9.42 -12.63
CA GLY A 159 16.94 9.74 -12.49
C GLY A 159 16.07 8.54 -12.11
N THR A 160 16.63 7.35 -11.89
CA THR A 160 15.89 6.21 -11.34
C THR A 160 15.99 6.26 -9.81
N GLY A 161 14.87 6.12 -9.10
CA GLY A 161 14.95 6.21 -7.65
C GLY A 161 15.59 5.00 -6.96
N GLY A 162 16.10 5.20 -5.74
CA GLY A 162 16.42 4.13 -4.80
C GLY A 162 15.26 3.90 -3.84
N ILE A 163 14.98 2.64 -3.48
CA ILE A 163 13.82 2.33 -2.61
C ILE A 163 14.22 2.51 -1.13
N PRO A 164 13.63 3.47 -0.38
CA PRO A 164 14.00 3.75 1.01
C PRO A 164 13.90 2.53 1.94
N ALA A 165 14.77 2.43 2.95
CA ALA A 165 14.68 1.38 3.96
C ALA A 165 13.43 1.58 4.85
N PHE A 166 12.87 0.50 5.40
CA PHE A 166 11.84 0.65 6.43
C PHE A 166 12.47 1.30 7.66
N SER A 167 11.84 2.34 8.21
CA SER A 167 12.12 2.70 9.60
C SER A 167 11.73 1.51 10.47
N SER A 168 12.55 1.15 11.47
CA SER A 168 12.08 0.27 12.53
C SER A 168 10.77 0.85 13.06
N SER A 169 9.68 0.07 12.97
CA SER A 169 8.35 0.46 13.42
C SER A 169 8.47 1.26 14.72
N PRO A 170 7.89 2.46 14.83
CA PRO A 170 7.76 3.06 16.14
C PRO A 170 6.87 2.09 16.92
N ALA A 171 7.47 1.41 17.92
CA ALA A 171 6.68 1.03 19.08
C ALA A 171 5.90 2.28 19.47
N ALA A 172 4.60 2.11 19.66
CA ALA A 172 3.62 3.17 19.82
C ALA A 172 4.07 4.26 20.80
N ASP A 173 4.72 5.31 20.30
CA ASP A 173 4.88 6.57 20.99
C ASP A 173 3.90 7.53 20.31
N ASN A 174 2.71 7.61 20.92
CA ASN A 174 1.69 8.58 20.57
C ASN A 174 2.24 9.99 20.92
N PRO A 175 2.48 10.88 19.94
CA PRO A 175 2.99 12.22 20.23
C PRO A 175 1.90 13.18 20.75
N TRP A 176 0.70 12.67 21.05
CA TRP A 176 -0.46 13.44 21.52
C TRP A 176 -1.07 12.89 22.82
N GLU A 177 -0.30 12.16 23.62
CA GLU A 177 -0.63 11.84 25.03
C GLU A 177 0.12 12.74 26.01
#